data_AF-A0A3Q9JHJ1-F1
#
_entry.id   AF-A0A3Q9JHJ1-F1
#
_cell.length_a   1.000
_cell.length_b   1.000
_cell.length_c   1.000
_cell.angle_alpha   90.00
_cell.angle_beta   90.00
_cell.angle_gamma   90.00
#
_symmetry.space_group_name_H-M   'P 1'
#
loop_
_entity.id
_entity.type
_entity.pdbx_description
1 polymer ?
#
loop_
_entity_poly.entity_id
_entity_poly.type
_entity_poly.pdbx_seq_one_letter_code
_entity_poly.pdbx_strand_id
1 'polypeptide(L)'
;MGLDISFVACPRDQLSEVGEFRKVNALLQWVNNNVMSVENCAYIPISKEVLEILQGTLNQLTTDNCQELFPTQEGFFYGSTEYDEHYWEDVADVKVWVDETLAHFEFE
;
A
#
# COMPACT_ATOMS: atom_id res chain seq x y z
N MET A 1 -4.20 -17.73 -8.25
CA MET A 1 -2.96 -16.92 -8.08
C MET A 1 -3.39 -15.47 -7.88
N GLY A 2 -2.75 -14.73 -7.00
CA GLY A 2 -3.03 -13.31 -6.73
C GLY A 2 -1.73 -12.58 -6.52
N LEU A 3 -1.72 -11.27 -6.71
CA LEU A 3 -0.52 -10.46 -6.50
C LEU A 3 -0.20 -10.38 -5.02
N ASP A 4 0.98 -10.88 -4.69
CA ASP A 4 1.64 -10.70 -3.41
C ASP A 4 2.71 -9.61 -3.59
N ILE A 5 2.74 -8.64 -2.67
CA ILE A 5 3.77 -7.61 -2.62
C ILE A 5 4.35 -7.51 -1.22
N SER A 6 5.66 -7.25 -1.17
CA SER A 6 6.40 -7.07 0.08
C SER A 6 7.07 -5.70 0.06
N PHE A 7 6.82 -4.90 1.09
CA PHE A 7 7.47 -3.62 1.29
C PHE A 7 8.75 -3.82 2.07
N VAL A 8 9.84 -3.22 1.57
CA VAL A 8 11.17 -3.34 2.15
C VAL A 8 11.75 -1.96 2.39
N ALA A 9 12.37 -1.77 3.55
CA ALA A 9 13.16 -0.60 3.86
C ALA A 9 14.64 -1.00 3.96
N CYS A 10 15.55 -0.07 3.72
CA CYS A 10 17.00 -0.32 3.75
C CYS A 10 17.71 0.56 4.81
N PRO A 11 17.37 0.43 6.11
CA PRO A 11 18.11 1.13 7.15
C PRO A 11 19.57 0.64 7.17
N ARG A 12 20.53 1.56 7.17
CA ARG A 12 21.97 1.26 7.28
C ARG A 12 22.47 0.22 6.26
N ASP A 13 22.01 0.32 5.01
CA ASP A 13 22.33 -0.59 3.90
C ASP A 13 21.89 -2.06 4.11
N GLN A 14 20.99 -2.33 5.07
CA GLN A 14 20.42 -3.65 5.32
C GLN A 14 18.94 -3.70 4.94
N LEU A 15 18.60 -4.56 3.98
CA LEU A 15 17.21 -4.78 3.57
C LEU A 15 16.41 -5.46 4.69
N SER A 16 15.34 -4.80 5.10
CA SER A 16 14.41 -5.24 6.14
C SER A 16 12.99 -5.19 5.59
N GLU A 17 12.24 -6.28 5.74
CA GLU A 17 10.83 -6.34 5.36
C GLU A 17 9.99 -5.61 6.41
N VAL A 18 9.12 -4.71 5.95
CA VAL A 18 8.29 -3.87 6.81
C VAL A 18 6.80 -4.09 6.62
N GLY A 19 6.38 -4.81 5.58
CA GLY A 19 4.97 -5.18 5.39
C GLY A 19 4.77 -6.13 4.21
N GLU A 20 3.76 -6.98 4.29
CA GLU A 20 3.37 -7.91 3.22
C GLU A 20 1.86 -7.80 3.00
N PHE A 21 1.45 -7.64 1.74
CA PHE A 21 0.04 -7.56 1.38
C PHE A 21 -0.27 -8.48 0.20
N ARG A 22 -1.44 -9.10 0.28
CA ARG A 22 -1.97 -9.98 -0.76
C ARG A 22 -3.30 -9.45 -1.24
N LYS A 23 -3.37 -9.10 -2.52
CA LYS A 23 -4.60 -8.65 -3.22
C LYS A 23 -5.27 -7.40 -2.64
N VAL A 24 -4.54 -6.53 -1.95
CA VAL A 24 -5.04 -5.20 -1.59
C VAL A 24 -4.98 -4.30 -2.83
N ASN A 25 -6.06 -4.32 -3.62
CA ASN A 25 -6.08 -3.76 -4.98
C ASN A 25 -5.67 -2.29 -5.00
N ALA A 26 -6.33 -1.47 -4.18
CA ALA A 26 -6.11 -0.03 -4.19
C ALA A 26 -4.70 0.36 -3.73
N LEU A 27 -4.09 -0.42 -2.83
CA LEU A 27 -2.68 -0.24 -2.46
C LEU A 27 -1.75 -0.54 -3.64
N LEU A 28 -1.98 -1.66 -4.35
CA LEU A 28 -1.20 -1.99 -5.55
C LEU A 28 -1.26 -0.87 -6.59
N GLN A 29 -2.46 -0.35 -6.84
CA GLN A 29 -2.66 0.74 -7.79
C GLN A 29 -2.02 2.05 -7.31
N TRP A 30 -2.07 2.35 -6.01
CA TRP A 30 -1.40 3.52 -5.47
C TRP A 30 0.13 3.41 -5.61
N VAL A 31 0.71 2.24 -5.35
CA VAL A 31 2.16 1.99 -5.54
C VAL A 31 2.55 2.15 -7.01
N ASN A 32 1.75 1.59 -7.93
CA ASN A 32 1.94 1.75 -9.38
C ASN A 32 2.04 3.22 -9.80
N ASN A 33 1.22 4.07 -9.20
CA ASN A 33 1.13 5.49 -9.56
C ASN A 33 2.20 6.36 -8.91
N ASN A 34 2.64 6.02 -7.69
CA ASN A 34 3.45 6.92 -6.86
C ASN A 34 4.89 6.45 -6.62
N VAL A 35 5.16 5.15 -6.72
CA VAL A 35 6.46 4.56 -6.37
C VAL A 35 7.08 3.87 -7.57
N MET A 36 6.46 2.79 -8.06
CA MET A 36 6.98 2.00 -9.17
C MET A 36 5.91 1.06 -9.72
N SER A 37 6.09 0.62 -10.96
CA SER A 37 5.29 -0.48 -11.53
C SER A 37 5.53 -1.76 -10.73
N VAL A 38 4.44 -2.38 -10.30
CA VAL A 38 4.41 -3.59 -9.49
C VAL A 38 4.18 -4.81 -10.39
N GLU A 39 5.02 -5.82 -10.20
CA GLU A 39 4.82 -7.17 -10.76
C GLU A 39 4.48 -8.15 -9.61
N ASN A 40 4.08 -9.38 -9.96
CA ASN A 40 3.82 -10.41 -8.96
C ASN A 40 5.08 -10.75 -8.15
N CYS A 41 4.98 -10.81 -6.83
CA CYS A 41 6.09 -11.07 -5.91
C CYS A 41 7.19 -10.00 -5.98
N ALA A 42 6.79 -8.72 -6.07
CA ALA A 42 7.70 -7.59 -6.09
C ALA A 42 8.11 -7.16 -4.67
N TYR A 43 9.38 -6.78 -4.53
CA TYR A 43 9.88 -6.05 -3.37
C TYR A 43 9.84 -4.55 -3.65
N ILE A 44 9.04 -3.82 -2.88
CA ILE A 44 8.82 -2.39 -3.05
C ILE A 44 9.69 -1.64 -2.05
N PRO A 45 10.73 -0.91 -2.49
CA PRO A 45 11.53 -0.09 -1.59
C PRO A 45 10.67 1.06 -1.08
N ILE A 46 10.61 1.22 0.25
CA ILE A 46 9.83 2.29 0.88
C ILE A 46 10.70 3.11 1.83
N SER A 47 10.55 4.43 1.74
CA SER A 47 11.14 5.38 2.67
C SER A 47 10.07 5.92 3.62
N LYS A 48 10.51 6.54 4.71
CA LYS A 48 9.62 7.25 5.64
C LYS A 48 8.73 8.26 4.91
N GLU A 49 9.31 9.05 3.99
CA GLU A 49 8.58 10.05 3.20
C GLU A 49 7.46 9.43 2.37
N VAL A 50 7.70 8.27 1.73
CA VAL A 50 6.68 7.58 0.93
C VAL A 50 5.53 7.11 1.82
N LEU A 51 5.81 6.57 3.01
CA LEU A 51 4.79 6.19 3.98
C LEU A 51 4.00 7.38 4.51
N GLU A 52 4.64 8.53 4.72
CA GLU A 52 3.95 9.77 5.12
C GLU A 52 3.00 10.28 4.02
N ILE A 53 3.38 10.18 2.74
CA ILE A 53 2.49 10.53 1.60
C ILE A 53 1.30 9.56 1.53
N LEU A 54 1.55 8.26 1.71
CA LEU A 54 0.50 7.25 1.75
C LEU A 54 -0.47 7.52 2.92
N GLN A 55 0.06 7.74 4.12
CA GLN A 55 -0.72 8.12 5.30
C GLN A 55 -1.58 9.36 5.04
N GLY A 56 -1.00 10.39 4.42
CA GLY A 56 -1.70 11.62 4.05
C GLY A 56 -2.85 11.39 3.07
N THR A 57 -2.66 10.49 2.10
CA THR A 57 -3.71 10.06 1.16
C THR A 57 -4.83 9.34 1.90
N LEU A 58 -4.47 8.35 2.74
CA LEU A 58 -5.41 7.51 3.47
C LEU A 58 -6.24 8.32 4.50
N ASN A 59 -5.65 9.33 5.13
CA ASN A 59 -6.33 10.18 6.11
C ASN A 59 -7.35 11.15 5.48
N GLN A 60 -7.24 11.41 4.18
CA GLN A 60 -8.18 12.24 3.43
C GLN A 60 -9.28 11.42 2.73
N LEU A 61 -9.21 10.09 2.80
CA LEU A 61 -10.20 9.22 2.18
C LEU A 61 -11.57 9.35 2.83
N THR A 62 -12.57 9.45 1.96
CA THR A 62 -13.99 9.46 2.26
C THR A 62 -14.71 8.60 1.22
N THR A 63 -15.97 8.26 1.47
CA THR A 63 -16.80 7.53 0.50
C THR A 63 -16.90 8.24 -0.84
N ASP A 64 -16.82 9.57 -0.85
CA ASP A 64 -17.07 10.39 -2.03
C ASP A 64 -15.83 10.56 -2.92
N ASN A 65 -14.62 10.41 -2.36
CA ASN A 65 -13.35 10.63 -3.08
C ASN A 65 -12.45 9.40 -3.18
N CYS A 66 -12.87 8.25 -2.62
CA CYS A 66 -12.06 7.02 -2.59
C CYS A 66 -11.64 6.53 -3.97
N GLN A 67 -12.53 6.67 -4.97
CA GLN A 67 -12.27 6.29 -6.35
C GLN A 67 -11.26 7.20 -7.07
N GLU A 68 -10.97 8.38 -6.51
CA GLU A 68 -10.01 9.33 -7.08
C GLU A 68 -8.66 9.25 -6.36
N LEU A 69 -8.68 9.22 -5.01
CA LEU A 69 -7.46 9.26 -4.20
C LEU A 69 -6.80 7.89 -4.01
N PHE A 70 -7.60 6.82 -3.93
CA PHE A 70 -7.11 5.47 -3.69
C PHE A 70 -7.89 4.46 -4.55
N PRO A 71 -7.78 4.59 -5.89
CA PRO A 71 -8.58 3.82 -6.83
C PRO A 71 -8.17 2.35 -6.88
N THR A 72 -9.13 1.47 -7.15
CA THR A 72 -8.88 0.10 -7.60
C THR A 72 -8.53 0.06 -9.09
N GLN A 73 -7.73 -0.92 -9.50
CA GLN A 73 -7.39 -1.22 -10.88
C GLN A 73 -8.08 -2.50 -11.37
N GLU A 74 -8.64 -2.44 -12.58
CA GLU A 74 -9.15 -3.64 -13.27
C GLU A 74 -8.00 -4.56 -13.73
N GLY A 75 -8.20 -5.87 -13.58
CA GLY A 75 -7.35 -6.88 -14.19
C GLY A 75 -7.39 -8.20 -13.44
N PHE A 76 -7.02 -9.27 -14.15
CA PHE A 76 -7.15 -10.64 -13.66
C PHE A 76 -6.41 -10.91 -12.33
N PHE A 77 -5.38 -10.14 -12.04
CA PHE A 77 -4.48 -10.36 -10.90
C PHE A 77 -4.72 -9.41 -9.71
N TYR A 78 -5.48 -8.32 -9.89
CA TYR A 78 -5.59 -7.23 -8.92
C TYR A 78 -6.69 -7.42 -7.86
N GLY A 79 -7.64 -8.35 -8.08
CA GLY A 79 -8.72 -8.63 -7.14
C GLY A 79 -10.01 -7.89 -7.48
N SER A 80 -10.84 -7.61 -6.46
CA SER A 80 -12.10 -6.87 -6.64
C SER A 80 -11.82 -5.42 -7.02
N THR A 81 -12.75 -4.81 -7.76
CA THR A 81 -12.76 -3.38 -8.08
C THR A 81 -13.93 -2.65 -7.43
N GLU A 82 -14.62 -3.33 -6.52
CA GLU A 82 -15.73 -2.77 -5.76
C GLU A 82 -15.20 -1.94 -4.59
N TYR A 83 -15.89 -0.84 -4.27
CA TYR A 83 -15.60 0.03 -3.12
C TYR A 83 -16.56 -0.29 -1.97
N ASP A 84 -16.67 -1.58 -1.67
CA ASP A 84 -17.58 -2.17 -0.70
C ASP A 84 -16.93 -2.28 0.70
N GLU A 85 -17.53 -3.05 1.61
CA GLU A 85 -17.00 -3.26 2.96
C GLU A 85 -15.57 -3.82 2.94
N HIS A 86 -15.26 -4.75 2.02
CA HIS A 86 -13.92 -5.32 1.90
C HIS A 86 -12.87 -4.28 1.49
N TYR A 87 -13.21 -3.35 0.59
CA TYR A 87 -12.32 -2.23 0.27
C TYR A 87 -11.99 -1.39 1.50
N TRP A 88 -12.98 -1.12 2.36
CA TRP A 88 -12.76 -0.30 3.54
C TRP A 88 -12.03 -1.04 4.67
N GLU A 89 -12.20 -2.36 4.77
CA GLU A 89 -11.38 -3.23 5.62
C GLU A 89 -9.91 -3.19 5.17
N ASP A 90 -9.65 -3.37 3.87
CA ASP A 90 -8.33 -3.24 3.27
C ASP A 90 -7.70 -1.87 3.57
N VAL A 91 -8.45 -0.77 3.39
CA VAL A 91 -7.98 0.59 3.70
C VAL A 91 -7.64 0.72 5.19
N ALA A 92 -8.41 0.12 6.10
CA ALA A 92 -8.14 0.16 7.52
C ALA A 92 -6.86 -0.61 7.88
N ASP A 93 -6.67 -1.80 7.30
CA ASP A 93 -5.47 -2.61 7.52
C ASP A 93 -4.21 -1.89 7.03
N VAL A 94 -4.28 -1.25 5.86
CA VAL A 94 -3.16 -0.44 5.34
C VAL A 94 -2.87 0.76 6.25
N LYS A 95 -3.89 1.43 6.77
CA LYS A 95 -3.70 2.54 7.73
C LYS A 95 -2.97 2.08 8.98
N VAL A 96 -3.41 0.98 9.59
CA VAL A 96 -2.76 0.42 10.78
C VAL A 96 -1.30 0.12 10.50
N TRP A 97 -1.02 -0.57 9.39
CA TRP A 97 0.34 -0.88 8.98
C TRP A 97 1.21 0.36 8.80
N VAL A 98 0.72 1.38 8.10
CA VAL A 98 1.45 2.64 7.87
C VAL A 98 1.75 3.33 9.19
N ASP A 99 0.76 3.45 10.07
CA ASP A 99 0.90 4.11 11.38
C ASP A 99 1.89 3.36 12.28
N GLU A 100 1.78 2.04 12.37
CA GLU A 100 2.71 1.21 13.15
C GLU A 100 4.14 1.27 12.60
N THR A 101 4.30 1.21 11.28
CA THR A 101 5.62 1.28 10.64
C THR A 101 6.26 2.64 10.90
N LEU A 102 5.54 3.75 10.73
CA LEU A 102 6.05 5.09 11.01
C LEU A 102 6.37 5.31 12.49
N ALA A 103 5.65 4.66 13.40
CA ALA A 103 5.85 4.80 14.84
C ALA A 103 7.01 3.94 15.40
N HIS A 104 7.24 2.76 14.82
CA HIS A 104 8.12 1.75 15.41
C HIS A 104 9.35 1.39 14.59
N PHE A 105 9.35 1.68 13.28
CA PHE A 105 10.48 1.35 12.42
C PHE A 105 11.48 2.51 12.33
N GLU A 106 12.77 2.22 12.58
CA GLU A 106 13.86 3.18 12.38
C GLU A 106 14.34 3.13 10.92
N PHE A 107 14.11 4.21 10.19
CA PHE A 107 14.52 4.35 8.78
C PHE A 107 15.99 4.80 8.61
N GLU A 108 16.68 5.16 9.70
CA GLU A 108 18.06 5.67 9.74
C GLU A 108 19.04 4.72 10.44
#